data_AF-A0A2T2X2H5-F1
#
_entry.id   AF-A0A2T2X2H5-F1
#
_cell.length_a   1.000
_cell.length_b   1.000
_cell.length_c   1.000
_cell.angle_alpha   90.00
_cell.angle_beta   90.00
_cell.angle_gamma   90.00
#
_symmetry.space_group_name_H-M   'P 1'
#
loop_
_entity.id
_entity.type
_entity.pdbx_description
1 polymer ?
#
loop_
_entity_poly.entity_id
_entity_poly.type
_entity_poly.pdbx_seq_one_letter_code
_entity_poly.pdbx_strand_id
1 'polypeptide(L)'
;MMPSQAQLAESLLETLRRMKPEQQSLSGCTLLRDLQLDSLDSLELFYLMERYIPEVRDNAFNVTIPRDCKVLETGVEATNLQDVFNKGTVNDLVKVIATFTMQQHHAS
;
A
#
# COMPACT_ATOMS: atom_id res chain seq x y z
N MET A 1 -15.69 13.51 1.60
CA MET A 1 -14.39 14.13 1.29
C MET A 1 -13.41 13.00 1.06
N MET A 2 -12.65 13.01 -0.05
CA MET A 2 -11.61 12.01 -0.26
C MET A 2 -10.41 12.32 0.64
N PRO A 3 -9.78 11.30 1.24
CA PRO A 3 -8.52 11.51 1.92
C PRO A 3 -7.47 11.91 0.87
N SER A 4 -6.72 12.97 1.14
CA SER A 4 -5.56 13.31 0.32
C SER A 4 -4.51 12.20 0.40
N GLN A 5 -3.59 12.15 -0.56
CA GLN A 5 -2.49 11.18 -0.53
C GLN A 5 -1.67 11.30 0.78
N ALA A 6 -1.52 12.52 1.31
CA ALA A 6 -0.88 12.75 2.60
C ALA A 6 -1.67 12.15 3.77
N GLN A 7 -3.01 12.26 3.77
CA GLN A 7 -3.86 11.65 4.80
C GLN A 7 -3.85 10.11 4.71
N LEU A 8 -3.79 9.55 3.51
CA LEU A 8 -3.61 8.10 3.31
C LEU A 8 -2.24 7.64 3.80
N ALA A 9 -1.17 8.37 3.50
CA ALA A 9 0.17 8.07 4.00
C ALA A 9 0.23 8.09 5.52
N GLU A 10 -0.34 9.11 6.15
CA GLU A 10 -0.38 9.24 7.60
C GLU A 10 -1.19 8.11 8.23
N SER A 11 -2.38 7.79 7.70
CA SER A 11 -3.19 6.68 8.20
C SER A 11 -2.49 5.33 8.06
N LEU A 12 -1.81 5.09 6.93
CA LEU A 12 -1.06 3.85 6.73
C LEU A 12 0.13 3.76 7.69
N LEU A 13 0.90 4.84 7.84
CA LEU A 13 2.02 4.90 8.77
C LEU A 13 1.57 4.72 10.22
N GLU A 14 0.43 5.29 10.62
CA GLU A 14 -0.16 5.05 11.93
C GLU A 14 -0.54 3.59 12.14
N THR A 15 -1.20 2.95 11.16
CA THR A 15 -1.54 1.53 11.22
C THR A 15 -0.27 0.70 11.36
N LEU A 16 0.75 0.92 10.53
CA LEU A 16 2.03 0.22 10.60
C LEU A 16 2.74 0.43 11.96
N ARG A 17 2.69 1.64 12.52
CA ARG A 17 3.27 1.92 13.86
C ARG A 17 2.53 1.21 14.99
N ARG A 18 1.22 0.96 14.85
CA ARG A 18 0.46 0.18 15.84
C ARG A 18 0.79 -1.31 15.74
N MET A 19 1.05 -1.81 14.54
CA MET A 19 1.39 -3.21 14.27
C MET A 19 2.84 -3.52 14.67
N LYS A 20 3.77 -2.58 14.40
CA LYS A 20 5.19 -2.67 14.72
C LYS A 20 5.64 -1.49 15.60
N PRO A 21 5.18 -1.38 16.86
CA PRO A 21 5.54 -0.28 17.74
C PRO A 21 7.04 -0.20 18.03
N GLU A 22 7.77 -1.30 17.91
CA GLU A 22 9.22 -1.37 18.02
C GLU A 22 9.98 -0.72 16.85
N GLN A 23 9.34 -0.53 15.69
CA GLN A 23 9.95 0.11 14.52
C GLN A 23 9.84 1.64 14.59
N GLN A 24 10.69 2.24 15.44
CA GLN A 24 10.71 3.69 15.70
C GLN A 24 11.04 4.56 14.48
N SER A 25 11.60 3.99 13.40
CA SER A 25 12.02 4.70 12.17
C SER A 25 11.06 4.57 10.99
N LEU A 26 9.80 4.18 11.23
CA LEU A 26 8.76 4.09 10.20
C LEU A 26 8.51 5.44 9.49
N SER A 27 8.79 5.46 8.19
CA SER A 27 8.64 6.62 7.30
C SER A 27 8.09 6.19 5.94
N GLY A 28 7.70 7.17 5.10
CA GLY A 28 7.26 6.90 3.73
C GLY A 28 8.30 6.17 2.87
N CYS A 29 9.58 6.36 3.14
CA CYS A 29 10.69 5.74 2.42
C CYS A 29 11.04 4.34 2.94
N THR A 30 10.39 3.86 4.01
CA THR A 30 10.66 2.54 4.58
C THR A 30 10.22 1.46 3.59
N LEU A 31 11.09 0.48 3.31
CA LEU A 31 10.76 -0.66 2.47
C LEU A 31 9.75 -1.57 3.18
N LEU A 32 8.69 -1.99 2.46
CA LEU A 32 7.62 -2.80 3.03
C LEU A 32 8.12 -4.18 3.51
N ARG A 33 9.09 -4.77 2.81
CA ARG A 33 9.73 -6.03 3.22
C ARG A 33 10.50 -5.93 4.54
N ASP A 34 11.00 -4.74 4.89
CA ASP A 34 11.80 -4.54 6.11
C ASP A 34 10.90 -4.44 7.35
N LEU A 35 9.58 -4.34 7.15
CA LEU A 35 8.59 -4.30 8.23
C LEU A 35 8.41 -5.67 8.93
N GLN A 36 8.93 -6.75 8.34
CA GLN A 36 8.80 -8.12 8.88
C GLN A 36 7.36 -8.41 9.33
N LEU A 37 6.39 -8.09 8.46
CA LEU A 37 4.98 -8.32 8.71
C LEU A 37 4.75 -9.82 8.86
N ASP A 38 4.23 -10.24 10.00
CA ASP A 38 3.80 -11.62 10.17
C ASP A 38 2.46 -11.87 9.45
N SER A 39 1.89 -13.07 9.61
CA SER A 39 0.62 -13.42 8.97
C SER A 39 -0.57 -12.59 9.45
N LEU A 40 -0.59 -12.17 10.72
CA LEU A 40 -1.65 -11.31 11.26
C LEU A 40 -1.47 -9.89 10.77
N ASP A 41 -0.23 -9.39 10.77
CA ASP A 41 0.10 -8.07 10.25
C ASP A 41 -0.29 -7.95 8.77
N SER A 42 0.05 -8.97 7.99
CA SER A 42 -0.28 -9.01 6.56
C SER A 42 -1.79 -8.99 6.34
N LEU A 43 -2.57 -9.64 7.20
CA LEU A 43 -4.03 -9.69 7.14
C LEU A 43 -4.67 -8.34 7.47
N GLU A 44 -4.18 -7.64 8.49
CA GLU A 44 -4.72 -6.32 8.85
C GLU A 44 -4.40 -5.27 7.77
N LEU A 45 -3.20 -5.32 7.19
CA LEU A 45 -2.85 -4.48 6.06
C LEU A 45 -3.69 -4.83 4.82
N PHE A 46 -4.03 -6.10 4.63
CA PHE A 46 -4.93 -6.54 3.59
C PHE A 46 -6.33 -5.93 3.73
N TYR A 47 -6.90 -5.96 4.94
CA TYR A 47 -8.20 -5.35 5.21
C TYR A 47 -8.19 -3.84 4.99
N LEU A 48 -7.09 -3.17 5.35
CA LEU A 48 -6.92 -1.75 5.05
C LEU A 48 -6.96 -1.52 3.53
N MET A 49 -6.23 -2.33 2.75
CA MET A 49 -6.21 -2.20 1.29
C MET A 49 -7.57 -2.52 0.67
N GLU A 50 -8.27 -3.57 1.11
CA GLU A 50 -9.58 -3.97 0.61
C GLU A 50 -10.60 -2.82 0.68
N ARG A 51 -10.51 -1.99 1.73
CA ARG A 51 -11.36 -0.79 1.89
C ARG A 51 -11.23 0.21 0.74
N TYR A 52 -10.07 0.27 0.08
CA TYR A 52 -9.77 1.22 -1.00
C TYR A 52 -9.60 0.54 -2.36
N ILE A 53 -9.27 -0.75 -2.38
CA ILE A 53 -9.04 -1.58 -3.56
C ILE A 53 -9.87 -2.87 -3.38
N PRO A 54 -11.18 -2.85 -3.71
CA PRO A 54 -12.05 -4.01 -3.51
C PRO A 54 -11.57 -5.29 -4.21
N GLU A 55 -10.83 -5.15 -5.32
CA GLU A 55 -10.23 -6.26 -6.07
C GLU A 55 -9.26 -7.12 -5.23
N VAL A 56 -8.73 -6.55 -4.13
CA VAL A 56 -7.89 -7.27 -3.17
C VAL A 56 -8.65 -8.43 -2.53
N ARG A 57 -9.97 -8.30 -2.32
CA ARG A 57 -10.79 -9.36 -1.73
C ARG A 57 -10.71 -10.68 -2.51
N ASP A 58 -10.73 -10.59 -3.84
CA ASP A 58 -10.79 -11.76 -4.71
C ASP A 58 -9.42 -12.20 -5.23
N ASN A 59 -8.47 -11.26 -5.36
CA ASN A 59 -7.16 -11.51 -6.00
C ASN A 59 -5.96 -11.33 -5.09
N ALA A 60 -6.19 -10.98 -3.83
CA ALA A 60 -5.17 -10.75 -2.83
C ALA A 60 -4.04 -9.83 -3.31
N PHE A 61 -2.78 -10.25 -3.15
CA PHE A 61 -1.62 -9.49 -3.62
C PHE A 61 -1.42 -9.57 -5.15
N ASN A 62 -2.24 -10.32 -5.89
CA ASN A 62 -2.13 -10.44 -7.34
C ASN A 62 -2.98 -9.38 -8.10
N VAL A 63 -3.46 -8.35 -7.42
CA VAL A 63 -4.12 -7.21 -8.05
C VAL A 63 -3.12 -6.47 -8.93
N THR A 64 -3.48 -6.26 -10.20
CA THR A 64 -2.64 -5.53 -11.18
C THR A 64 -2.60 -4.05 -10.81
N ILE A 65 -1.42 -3.47 -10.67
CA ILE A 65 -1.33 -2.06 -10.26
C ILE A 65 -1.52 -1.11 -11.46
N PRO A 66 -2.02 0.12 -11.23
CA PRO A 66 -2.19 1.12 -12.28
C PRO A 66 -0.88 1.46 -12.99
N ARG A 67 -0.97 1.86 -14.27
CA ARG A 67 0.20 2.19 -15.11
C ARG A 67 1.13 3.22 -14.46
N ASP A 68 0.57 4.22 -13.80
CA ASP A 68 1.31 5.33 -13.17
C ASP A 68 2.07 4.90 -11.90
N CYS A 69 1.83 3.67 -11.43
CA CYS A 69 2.47 3.05 -10.27
C CYS A 69 3.49 1.97 -10.65
N LYS A 70 3.69 1.68 -11.95
CA LYS A 70 4.56 0.58 -12.39
C LYS A 70 6.03 0.78 -12.06
N VAL A 71 6.50 2.02 -11.99
CA VAL A 71 7.88 2.33 -11.59
C VAL A 71 7.85 2.81 -10.15
N LEU A 72 8.47 2.03 -9.27
CA LEU A 72 8.56 2.30 -7.83
C LEU A 72 9.62 3.37 -7.53
N GLU A 73 9.60 3.95 -6.34
CA GLU A 73 10.63 4.87 -5.86
C GLU A 73 12.04 4.24 -5.87
N THR A 74 12.12 2.91 -5.76
CA THR A 74 13.37 2.14 -5.85
C THR A 74 13.91 2.02 -7.29
N GLY A 75 13.16 2.47 -8.30
CA GLY A 75 13.49 2.34 -9.72
C GLY A 75 13.17 0.97 -10.32
N VAL A 76 12.56 0.07 -9.54
CA VAL A 76 12.18 -1.28 -9.99
C VAL A 76 10.77 -1.26 -10.56
N GLU A 77 10.53 -2.10 -11.58
CA GLU A 77 9.18 -2.31 -12.11
C GLU A 77 8.35 -3.25 -11.22
N ALA A 78 7.10 -2.86 -11.00
CA ALA A 78 6.07 -3.63 -10.33
C ALA A 78 4.87 -3.84 -11.25
N THR A 79 4.35 -5.06 -11.26
CA THR A 79 3.20 -5.46 -12.09
C THR A 79 1.95 -5.70 -11.26
N ASN A 80 2.11 -6.15 -10.02
CA ASN A 80 1.03 -6.42 -9.08
C ASN A 80 1.36 -5.91 -7.67
N LEU A 81 0.40 -5.97 -6.74
CA LEU A 81 0.61 -5.56 -5.36
C LEU A 81 1.74 -6.35 -4.70
N GLN A 82 1.90 -7.64 -5.01
CA GLN A 82 2.98 -8.45 -4.44
C GLN A 82 4.37 -7.90 -4.78
N ASP A 83 4.57 -7.39 -6.00
CA ASP A 83 5.80 -6.69 -6.37
C ASP A 83 6.02 -5.44 -5.51
N VAL A 84 4.97 -4.66 -5.27
CA VAL A 84 5.02 -3.47 -4.39
C VAL A 84 5.43 -3.87 -2.98
N PHE A 85 4.85 -4.92 -2.42
CA PHE A 85 5.21 -5.44 -1.10
C PHE A 85 6.67 -5.90 -1.01
N ASN A 86 7.16 -6.58 -2.05
CA ASN A 86 8.50 -7.15 -2.05
C ASN A 86 9.61 -6.14 -2.35
N LYS A 87 9.29 -5.06 -3.09
CA LYS A 87 10.29 -4.19 -3.72
C LYS A 87 10.07 -2.70 -3.47
N GLY A 88 8.90 -2.32 -2.95
CA GLY A 88 8.47 -0.94 -2.80
C GLY A 88 8.55 -0.41 -1.38
N THR A 89 8.33 0.89 -1.29
CA THR A 89 8.25 1.65 -0.04
C THR A 89 6.80 1.80 0.44
N VAL A 90 6.62 2.29 1.66
CA VAL A 90 5.29 2.70 2.15
C VAL A 90 4.66 3.73 1.21
N ASN A 91 5.42 4.70 0.70
CA ASN A 91 4.94 5.69 -0.27
C ASN A 91 4.46 5.06 -1.58
N ASP A 92 5.16 4.04 -2.09
CA ASP A 92 4.73 3.31 -3.28
C ASP A 92 3.34 2.68 -3.07
N LEU A 93 3.12 2.05 -1.90
CA LEU A 93 1.81 1.48 -1.56
C LEU A 93 0.73 2.56 -1.41
N VAL A 94 1.04 3.69 -0.78
CA VAL A 94 0.10 4.84 -0.68
C VAL A 94 -0.27 5.34 -2.07
N LYS A 95 0.72 5.48 -2.97
CA LYS A 95 0.49 5.94 -4.34
C LYS A 95 -0.43 4.97 -5.09
N VAL A 96 -0.24 3.67 -4.93
CA VAL A 96 -1.12 2.64 -5.52
C VAL A 96 -2.55 2.79 -4.99
N ILE A 97 -2.73 2.84 -3.66
CA ILE A 97 -4.05 3.00 -3.02
C ILE A 97 -4.75 4.27 -3.47
N ALA A 98 -4.04 5.40 -3.51
CA ALA A 98 -4.58 6.68 -3.95
C ALA A 98 -5.02 6.63 -5.42
N THR A 99 -4.23 6.01 -6.29
CA THR A 99 -4.54 5.91 -7.72
C THR A 99 -5.78 5.06 -7.96
N PHE A 100 -5.92 3.92 -7.27
CA PHE A 100 -7.14 3.10 -7.33
C PHE A 100 -8.38 3.87 -6.85
N THR A 101 -8.25 4.57 -5.73
CA THR A 101 -9.34 5.38 -5.18
C THR A 101 -9.79 6.41 -6.22
N MET A 102 -8.86 7.13 -6.86
CA MET A 102 -9.19 8.09 -7.92
C MET A 102 -9.87 7.44 -9.12
N GLN A 103 -9.39 6.27 -9.57
CA GLN A 103 -9.94 5.57 -10.74
C GLN A 103 -11.38 5.08 -10.52
N GLN A 104 -11.70 4.57 -9.32
CA GLN A 104 -13.07 4.13 -8.98
C GLN A 104 -14.08 5.27 -9.06
N HIS A 105 -13.67 6.49 -8.71
CA HIS A 105 -14.52 7.66 -8.79
C HIS A 105 -14.73 8.19 -10.21
N HIS A 106 -13.83 7.91 -11.15
CA HIS A 106 -14.04 8.20 -12.57
C HIS A 106 -14.90 7.15 -13.28
N ALA A 107 -15.09 5.98 -12.68
CA ALA A 107 -15.93 4.90 -13.21
C ALA A 107 -17.37 4.92 -12.70
N SER A 108 -17.73 5.88 -11.83
CA SER A 108 -19.06 6.07 -11.23
C SER A 108 -19.74 7.33 -11.77
#